data_AF-A0A522YR12-F1
#
_entry.id   AF-A0A522YR12-F1
#
_cell.length_a   1.000
_cell.length_b   1.000
_cell.length_c   1.000
_cell.angle_alpha   90.00
_cell.angle_beta   90.00
_cell.angle_gamma   90.00
#
_symmetry.space_group_name_H-M   'P 1'
#
loop_
_entity.id
_entity.type
_entity.pdbx_description
1 polymer ?
#
loop_
_entity_poly.entity_id
_entity_poly.type
_entity_poly.pdbx_seq_one_letter_code
_entity_poly.pdbx_strand_id
1 'polypeptide(L)'
;MICPLCRRRSASGAVACEACGVDFMKWLHLQGGKASVRRKPRRKEWAPALALGALAALALVVWRTRAPVVPAPSTPAAASMRAPAAVDPLSDIHARSLDEGRLYGVELMRGELEASFERGRRSVSDEGLAAVAARVGLGPPQESPLRDDEAALMAKCRKGGVWAYGSLPPRPEAGVECWAAGEGYPRRWVRQHWSPKRGLWSAYAEPDAARAARFVLATNFSEEREQDARAEASRALTQPGADRHLALLRYYGFLAEREGALAALRGL
;
A
#
# COMPACT_ATOMS: atom_id res chain seq x y z
N MET A 1 -4.27 -12.64 39.35
CA MET A 1 -5.14 -12.77 38.14
C MET A 1 -4.66 -13.97 37.33
N ILE A 2 -5.52 -14.74 36.66
CA ILE A 2 -5.06 -15.85 35.78
C ILE A 2 -4.87 -15.28 34.39
N CYS A 3 -3.68 -15.46 33.80
CA CYS A 3 -3.40 -14.96 32.47
C CYS A 3 -4.28 -15.67 31.43
N PRO A 4 -5.04 -14.94 30.59
CA PRO A 4 -5.95 -15.55 29.62
C PRO A 4 -5.20 -16.28 28.50
N LEU A 5 -3.94 -15.92 28.23
CA LEU A 5 -3.15 -16.52 27.15
C LEU A 5 -2.43 -17.80 27.61
N CYS A 6 -1.68 -17.74 28.71
CA CYS A 6 -0.82 -18.85 29.14
C CYS A 6 -1.33 -19.59 30.39
N ARG A 7 -2.49 -19.19 30.94
CA ARG A 7 -3.13 -19.75 32.14
C ARG A 7 -2.28 -19.76 33.43
N ARG A 8 -1.08 -19.17 33.42
CA ARG A 8 -0.31 -18.95 34.65
C ARG A 8 -0.99 -17.90 35.53
N ARG A 9 -0.93 -18.12 36.83
CA ARG A 9 -1.42 -17.17 37.83
C ARG A 9 -0.37 -16.07 38.02
N SER A 10 -0.73 -14.83 37.73
CA SER A 10 0.10 -13.66 37.98
C SER A 10 -0.14 -13.13 39.39
N ALA A 11 0.87 -12.44 39.93
CA ALA A 11 0.81 -11.75 41.21
C ALA A 11 -0.43 -10.82 41.29
N SER A 12 -0.90 -10.58 42.51
CA SER A 12 -2.01 -9.64 42.73
C SER A 12 -1.59 -8.24 42.29
N GLY A 13 -2.41 -7.55 41.50
CA GLY A 13 -2.10 -6.20 41.00
C GLY A 13 -1.15 -6.13 39.80
N ALA A 14 -0.71 -7.25 39.23
CA ALA A 14 0.11 -7.25 38.02
C ALA A 14 -0.63 -6.62 36.83
N VAL A 15 0.03 -5.69 36.11
CA VAL A 15 -0.48 -5.05 34.89
C VAL A 15 -0.22 -5.86 33.62
N ALA A 16 0.78 -6.75 33.64
CA ALA A 16 1.07 -7.69 32.56
C ALA A 16 1.47 -9.08 33.09
N CYS A 17 1.38 -10.10 32.25
CA CYS A 17 1.82 -11.45 32.58
C CYS A 17 3.34 -11.57 32.42
N GLU A 18 4.06 -11.90 33.50
CA GLU A 18 5.52 -12.11 33.48
C GLU A 18 5.97 -13.24 32.53
N ALA A 19 5.11 -14.23 32.27
CA ALA A 19 5.47 -15.38 31.46
C ALA A 19 5.32 -15.15 29.94
N CYS A 20 4.38 -14.29 29.52
CA CYS A 20 4.07 -14.11 28.10
C CYS A 20 3.90 -12.65 27.67
N GLY A 21 4.12 -11.69 28.58
CA GLY A 21 4.10 -10.25 28.29
C GLY A 21 2.72 -9.64 28.00
N VAL A 22 1.62 -10.40 28.12
CA VAL A 22 0.28 -9.88 27.84
C VAL A 22 -0.12 -8.83 28.87
N ASP A 23 -0.42 -7.62 28.40
CA ASP A 23 -1.01 -6.54 29.18
C ASP A 23 -2.50 -6.83 29.44
N PHE A 24 -2.87 -6.90 30.73
CA PHE A 24 -4.24 -7.26 31.13
C PHE A 24 -5.25 -6.15 30.85
N MET A 25 -4.84 -4.88 30.90
CA MET A 25 -5.72 -3.74 30.63
C MET A 25 -6.03 -3.62 29.15
N LYS A 26 -5.02 -3.80 28.29
CA LYS A 26 -5.21 -3.84 26.84
C LYS A 26 -6.09 -5.02 26.43
N TRP A 27 -5.92 -6.17 27.08
CA TRP A 27 -6.75 -7.35 26.84
C TRP A 27 -8.21 -7.13 27.27
N LEU A 28 -8.46 -6.52 28.43
CA LEU A 28 -9.82 -6.20 28.89
C LEU A 28 -10.54 -5.20 27.98
N HIS A 29 -9.84 -4.19 27.46
CA HIS A 29 -10.40 -3.26 26.47
C HIS A 29 -10.84 -3.96 25.19
N LEU A 30 -10.07 -4.93 24.71
CA LEU A 30 -10.42 -5.73 23.53
C LEU A 30 -11.65 -6.62 23.75
N GLN A 31 -11.93 -7.03 25.00
CA GLN A 31 -13.14 -7.79 25.36
C GLN A 31 -14.36 -6.87 25.54
N GLY A 32 -14.17 -5.68 26.14
CA GLY A 32 -15.24 -4.72 26.41
C GLY A 32 -15.88 -4.10 25.16
N GLY A 33 -15.17 -4.04 24.03
CA GLY A 33 -15.68 -3.51 22.76
C GLY A 33 -16.75 -4.36 22.07
N LYS A 34 -17.06 -5.57 22.54
CA LYS A 34 -18.02 -6.49 21.91
C LYS A 34 -19.43 -6.48 22.52
N ALA A 35 -19.68 -5.74 23.60
CA ALA A 35 -20.93 -5.85 24.37
C ALA A 35 -22.09 -4.94 23.91
N SER A 36 -21.93 -4.04 22.94
CA SER A 36 -23.02 -3.14 22.52
C SER A 36 -23.08 -2.85 21.03
N VAL A 37 -23.32 -3.88 20.20
CA VAL A 37 -23.78 -3.65 18.82
C VAL A 37 -25.20 -4.16 18.68
N ARG A 38 -26.14 -3.24 18.85
CA ARG A 38 -27.57 -3.38 18.52
C ARG A 38 -27.66 -3.76 17.03
N ARG A 39 -28.03 -5.01 16.73
CA ARG A 39 -28.27 -5.48 15.35
C ARG A 39 -29.34 -4.62 14.69
N LYS A 40 -28.98 -3.87 13.64
CA LYS A 40 -29.96 -3.25 12.73
C LYS A 40 -30.50 -4.30 11.75
N PRO A 41 -31.80 -4.29 11.42
CA PRO A 41 -32.40 -5.25 10.50
C PRO A 41 -31.93 -5.02 9.05
N ARG A 42 -31.60 -6.13 8.39
CA ARG A 42 -31.19 -6.27 6.99
C ARG A 42 -32.30 -5.74 6.06
N ARG A 43 -32.00 -4.75 5.22
CA ARG A 43 -32.89 -4.35 4.11
C ARG A 43 -32.58 -5.18 2.86
N LYS A 44 -33.67 -5.61 2.22
CA LYS A 44 -33.78 -6.40 0.99
C LYS A 44 -33.04 -5.76 -0.19
N GLU A 45 -32.37 -6.62 -0.94
CA GLU A 45 -31.70 -6.35 -2.21
C GLU A 45 -32.70 -5.88 -3.27
N TRP A 46 -32.34 -4.82 -3.98
CA TRP A 46 -32.89 -4.47 -5.29
C TRP A 46 -31.74 -4.55 -6.29
N ALA A 47 -31.82 -5.53 -7.19
CA ALA A 47 -30.92 -5.64 -8.33
C ALA A 47 -31.30 -4.60 -9.39
N PRO A 48 -30.33 -3.94 -10.06
CA PRO A 48 -30.59 -3.34 -11.35
C PRO A 48 -30.17 -4.30 -12.46
N ALA A 49 -31.15 -4.62 -13.30
CA ALA A 49 -30.96 -5.15 -14.64
C ALA A 49 -30.20 -4.13 -15.50
N LEU A 50 -29.04 -4.51 -16.02
CA LEU A 50 -28.46 -3.92 -17.23
C LEU A 50 -27.76 -5.02 -18.02
N ALA A 51 -28.56 -5.70 -18.83
CA ALA A 51 -28.11 -6.32 -20.06
C ALA A 51 -28.11 -5.23 -21.14
N LEU A 52 -27.03 -5.15 -21.93
CA LEU A 52 -26.96 -4.77 -23.36
C LEU A 52 -25.59 -4.12 -23.67
N GLY A 53 -24.89 -4.66 -24.67
CA GLY A 53 -23.81 -3.94 -25.35
C GLY A 53 -22.49 -4.68 -25.56
N ALA A 54 -22.53 -5.96 -25.96
CA ALA A 54 -21.37 -6.60 -26.59
C ALA A 54 -21.55 -6.61 -28.11
N LEU A 55 -20.44 -6.42 -28.84
CA LEU A 55 -20.22 -6.61 -30.28
C LEU A 55 -20.46 -5.41 -31.21
N ALA A 56 -19.41 -4.63 -31.45
CA ALA A 56 -19.02 -4.17 -32.79
C ALA A 56 -17.58 -3.59 -32.79
N ALA A 57 -16.85 -3.82 -33.89
CA ALA A 57 -15.54 -3.24 -34.25
C ALA A 57 -14.26 -3.95 -33.78
N LEU A 58 -14.18 -5.25 -34.10
CA LEU A 58 -12.94 -5.90 -34.53
C LEU A 58 -12.85 -5.76 -36.06
N ALA A 59 -12.16 -4.74 -36.60
CA ALA A 59 -11.62 -4.69 -37.95
C ALA A 59 -10.89 -3.36 -38.21
N LEU A 60 -9.70 -3.43 -38.84
CA LEU A 60 -8.81 -2.33 -39.29
C LEU A 60 -8.04 -1.69 -38.12
N VAL A 61 -6.71 -1.77 -38.00
CA VAL A 61 -5.69 -1.50 -39.02
C VAL A 61 -4.43 -2.32 -38.70
N VAL A 62 -4.19 -3.37 -39.49
CA VAL A 62 -2.85 -3.94 -39.69
C VAL A 62 -2.30 -3.24 -40.92
N TRP A 63 -1.55 -2.15 -40.74
CA TRP A 63 -0.70 -1.61 -41.79
C TRP A 63 0.59 -1.02 -41.21
N ARG A 64 1.67 -1.78 -41.42
CA ARG A 64 3.03 -1.35 -41.78
C ARG A 64 3.45 0.08 -41.39
N THR A 65 4.45 0.15 -40.52
CA THR A 65 5.69 0.88 -40.85
C THR A 65 6.91 0.07 -40.45
N ARG A 66 7.74 -0.25 -41.46
CA ARG A 66 9.11 -0.72 -41.27
C ARG A 66 9.94 0.50 -40.88
N ALA A 67 10.50 0.50 -39.67
CA ALA A 67 11.52 1.48 -39.29
C ALA A 67 12.87 1.08 -39.92
N PRO A 68 13.65 2.03 -40.46
CA PRO A 68 14.99 1.77 -40.96
C PRO A 68 15.94 1.43 -39.81
N VAL A 69 16.74 0.39 -40.00
CA VAL A 69 17.85 0.02 -39.12
C VAL A 69 18.94 1.08 -39.26
N VAL A 70 19.08 1.91 -38.23
CA VAL A 70 20.21 2.84 -38.07
C VAL A 70 21.40 2.06 -37.50
N PRO A 71 22.59 2.10 -38.12
CA PRO A 71 23.78 1.45 -37.56
C PRO A 71 24.21 2.14 -36.26
N ALA A 72 24.60 1.32 -35.29
CA ALA A 72 25.00 1.75 -33.96
C ALA A 72 26.23 2.69 -34.01
N PRO A 73 26.21 3.82 -33.28
CA PRO A 73 27.43 4.58 -33.02
C PRO A 73 28.35 3.79 -32.09
N SER A 74 29.63 3.81 -32.45
CA SER A 74 30.76 3.26 -31.71
C SER A 74 30.78 3.78 -30.28
N THR A 75 31.00 2.86 -29.35
CA THR A 75 31.15 3.08 -27.92
C THR A 75 32.34 4.03 -27.65
N PRO A 76 32.14 5.24 -27.12
CA PRO A 76 33.23 5.96 -26.50
C PRO A 76 33.51 5.35 -25.12
N ALA A 77 34.80 5.34 -24.79
CA ALA A 77 35.40 4.81 -23.58
C ALA A 77 34.60 5.09 -22.31
N ALA A 78 34.62 4.10 -21.41
CA ALA A 78 34.07 4.16 -20.07
C ALA A 78 34.71 5.29 -19.26
N ALA A 79 34.17 6.51 -19.41
CA ALA A 79 34.26 7.53 -18.40
C ALA A 79 33.42 7.03 -17.22
N SER A 80 34.11 6.71 -16.13
CA SER A 80 33.50 6.42 -14.83
C SER A 80 32.70 7.63 -14.37
N MET A 81 31.46 7.76 -14.86
CA MET A 81 30.44 8.63 -14.28
C MET A 81 30.18 8.08 -12.89
N ARG A 82 30.79 8.72 -11.88
CA ARG A 82 30.22 8.70 -10.53
C ARG A 82 28.77 9.11 -10.69
N ALA A 83 27.85 8.17 -10.42
CA ALA A 83 26.44 8.47 -10.38
C ALA A 83 26.25 9.70 -9.48
N PRO A 84 25.58 10.77 -9.96
CA PRO A 84 25.28 11.91 -9.11
C PRO A 84 24.59 11.38 -7.86
N ALA A 85 25.01 11.89 -6.69
CA ALA A 85 24.35 11.57 -5.43
C ALA A 85 22.84 11.73 -5.64
N ALA A 86 22.07 10.69 -5.31
CA ALA A 86 20.63 10.67 -5.55
C ALA A 86 20.03 11.90 -4.87
N VAL A 87 19.65 12.89 -5.69
CA VAL A 87 19.03 14.12 -5.19
C VAL A 87 17.74 13.69 -4.49
N ASP A 88 17.52 14.21 -3.28
CA ASP A 88 16.28 13.98 -2.55
C ASP A 88 15.11 14.48 -3.42
N PRO A 89 14.29 13.59 -3.99
CA PRO A 89 13.28 13.97 -4.98
C PRO A 89 12.24 14.94 -4.40
N LEU A 90 12.05 14.91 -3.07
CA LEU A 90 11.15 15.84 -2.40
C LEU A 90 11.73 17.26 -2.33
N SER A 91 13.04 17.40 -2.18
CA SER A 91 13.71 18.70 -2.19
C SER A 91 13.61 19.36 -3.57
N ASP A 92 13.71 18.59 -4.67
CA ASP A 92 13.51 19.10 -6.03
C ASP A 92 12.06 19.55 -6.29
N ILE A 93 11.08 18.77 -5.81
CA ILE A 93 9.66 19.14 -5.88
C ILE A 93 9.40 20.41 -5.10
N HIS A 94 9.95 20.52 -3.88
CA HIS A 94 9.79 21.70 -3.03
C HIS A 94 10.40 22.95 -3.69
N ALA A 95 11.63 22.86 -4.20
CA ALA A 95 12.29 23.97 -4.89
C ALA A 95 11.45 24.51 -6.07
N ARG A 96 10.95 23.62 -6.93
CA ARG A 96 10.07 24.01 -8.05
C ARG A 96 8.77 24.66 -7.57
N SER A 97 8.18 24.13 -6.49
CA SER A 97 6.96 24.69 -5.91
C SER A 97 7.16 26.10 -5.35
N LEU A 98 8.34 26.40 -4.80
CA LEU A 98 8.69 27.74 -4.33
C LEU A 98 8.86 28.71 -5.49
N ASP A 99 9.55 28.28 -6.55
CA ASP A 99 9.76 29.13 -7.74
C ASP A 99 8.44 29.47 -8.43
N GLU A 100 7.53 28.52 -8.58
CA GLU A 100 6.20 28.79 -9.13
C GLU A 100 5.31 29.58 -8.16
N GLY A 101 5.35 29.24 -6.86
CA GLY A 101 4.58 29.94 -5.82
C GLY A 101 4.89 31.43 -5.72
N ARG A 102 6.15 31.83 -5.94
CA ARG A 102 6.58 33.24 -6.00
C ARG A 102 5.82 34.06 -7.06
N LEU A 103 5.44 33.45 -8.19
CA LEU A 103 4.67 34.12 -9.24
C LEU A 103 3.26 34.49 -8.76
N TYR A 104 2.76 33.80 -7.74
CA TYR A 104 1.39 33.90 -7.25
C TYR A 104 1.27 34.45 -5.83
N GLY A 105 2.40 34.75 -5.19
CA GLY A 105 2.48 35.22 -3.80
C GLY A 105 2.13 34.15 -2.77
N VAL A 106 2.46 32.88 -3.06
CA VAL A 106 2.11 31.72 -2.24
C VAL A 106 3.37 30.90 -1.97
N GLU A 107 3.43 30.27 -0.80
CA GLU A 107 4.53 29.38 -0.42
C GLU A 107 3.98 28.05 0.09
N LEU A 108 4.45 26.94 -0.48
CA LEU A 108 4.17 25.60 0.07
C LEU A 108 5.23 25.23 1.10
N MET A 109 4.77 24.75 2.25
CA MET A 109 5.64 24.26 3.30
C MET A 109 6.14 22.85 2.94
N ARG A 110 7.41 22.57 3.21
CA ARG A 110 8.00 21.23 3.01
C ARG A 110 7.18 20.13 3.69
N GLY A 111 6.67 20.40 4.90
CA GLY A 111 5.84 19.45 5.66
C GLY A 111 4.54 19.04 4.96
N GLU A 112 3.95 19.91 4.14
CA GLU A 112 2.74 19.59 3.35
C GLU A 112 3.05 18.62 2.21
N LEU A 113 4.22 18.80 1.58
CA LEU A 113 4.73 17.90 0.55
C LEU A 113 5.21 16.57 1.16
N GLU A 114 5.82 16.58 2.34
CA GLU A 114 6.19 15.37 3.09
C GLU A 114 4.97 14.51 3.44
N ALA A 115 3.87 15.14 3.90
CA ALA A 115 2.62 14.43 4.14
C ALA A 115 2.08 13.76 2.87
N SER A 116 2.22 14.44 1.72
CA SER A 116 1.83 13.92 0.41
C SER A 116 2.73 12.75 -0.02
N PHE A 117 4.05 12.91 0.10
CA PHE A 117 5.03 11.85 -0.14
C PHE A 117 4.73 10.59 0.67
N GLU A 118 4.41 10.74 1.96
CA GLU A 118 4.09 9.60 2.83
C GLU A 118 2.76 8.92 2.46
N ARG A 119 1.74 9.67 1.99
CA ARG A 119 0.53 9.07 1.40
C ARG A 119 0.88 8.22 0.17
N GLY A 120 1.74 8.75 -0.69
CA GLY A 120 2.31 8.04 -1.84
C GLY A 120 2.96 6.73 -1.45
N ARG A 121 3.86 6.74 -0.46
CA ARG A 121 4.50 5.53 0.09
C ARG A 121 3.50 4.51 0.60
N ARG A 122 2.49 4.96 1.36
CA ARG A 122 1.46 4.08 1.93
C ARG A 122 0.56 3.46 0.88
N SER A 123 0.36 4.11 -0.27
CA SER A 123 -0.41 3.53 -1.38
C SER A 123 0.20 2.24 -1.93
N VAL A 124 1.49 2.01 -1.69
CA VAL A 124 2.26 0.82 -2.08
C VAL A 124 2.61 -0.08 -0.87
N SER A 125 2.08 0.23 0.32
CA SER A 125 2.17 -0.67 1.49
C SER A 125 1.28 -1.90 1.32
N ASP A 126 1.46 -2.94 2.14
CA ASP A 126 0.62 -4.14 2.13
C ASP A 126 -0.89 -3.81 2.20
N GLU A 127 -1.29 -2.79 2.97
CA GLU A 127 -2.68 -2.30 3.05
C GLU A 127 -3.13 -1.65 1.73
N GLY A 128 -2.30 -0.79 1.15
CA GLY A 128 -2.59 -0.14 -0.14
C GLY A 128 -2.64 -1.14 -1.30
N LEU A 129 -1.74 -2.13 -1.29
CA LEU A 129 -1.70 -3.22 -2.25
C LEU A 129 -2.92 -4.14 -2.10
N ALA A 130 -3.46 -4.36 -0.89
CA ALA A 130 -4.67 -5.15 -0.70
C ALA A 130 -5.88 -4.61 -1.45
N ALA A 131 -6.08 -3.29 -1.44
CA ALA A 131 -7.17 -2.66 -2.18
C ALA A 131 -7.05 -2.86 -3.71
N VAL A 132 -5.82 -2.95 -4.21
CA VAL A 132 -5.52 -3.01 -5.65
C VAL A 132 -5.45 -4.45 -6.15
N ALA A 133 -4.79 -5.33 -5.39
CA ALA A 133 -4.59 -6.74 -5.68
C ALA A 133 -5.92 -7.47 -5.95
N ALA A 134 -6.98 -7.12 -5.21
CA ALA A 134 -8.31 -7.66 -5.45
C ALA A 134 -8.87 -7.30 -6.84
N ARG A 135 -8.55 -6.12 -7.37
CA ARG A 135 -9.02 -5.64 -8.68
C ARG A 135 -8.24 -6.26 -9.85
N VAL A 136 -6.99 -6.64 -9.62
CA VAL A 136 -6.10 -7.21 -10.65
C VAL A 136 -5.91 -8.73 -10.52
N GLY A 137 -6.67 -9.39 -9.65
CA GLY A 137 -6.58 -10.85 -9.45
C GLY A 137 -5.27 -11.33 -8.81
N LEU A 138 -4.54 -10.45 -8.12
CA LEU A 138 -3.27 -10.74 -7.43
C LEU A 138 -3.44 -10.82 -5.90
N GLY A 139 -4.65 -11.13 -5.43
CA GLY A 139 -4.93 -11.27 -4.00
C GLY A 139 -4.02 -12.33 -3.36
N PRO A 140 -3.57 -12.11 -2.11
CA PRO A 140 -2.74 -13.10 -1.45
C PRO A 140 -3.55 -14.39 -1.24
N PRO A 141 -2.92 -15.57 -1.22
CA PRO A 141 -3.63 -16.81 -0.93
C PRO A 141 -4.36 -16.70 0.42
N GLN A 142 -5.65 -17.02 0.39
CA GLN A 142 -6.51 -17.02 1.57
C GLN A 142 -7.05 -18.41 1.85
N GLU A 143 -7.08 -18.79 3.11
CA GLU A 143 -7.74 -20.00 3.60
C GLU A 143 -9.04 -19.65 4.32
N SER A 144 -9.80 -20.70 4.68
CA SER A 144 -11.11 -20.66 5.33
C SER A 144 -11.24 -19.57 6.40
N PRO A 145 -12.46 -19.03 6.59
CA PRO A 145 -12.74 -18.12 7.69
C PRO A 145 -12.25 -18.67 9.03
N LEU A 146 -11.64 -17.80 9.83
CA LEU A 146 -11.24 -18.11 11.18
C LEU A 146 -12.46 -18.47 12.03
N ARG A 147 -12.34 -19.51 12.84
CA ARG A 147 -13.27 -19.74 13.95
C ARG A 147 -13.01 -18.71 15.06
N ASP A 148 -14.01 -18.43 15.89
CA ASP A 148 -13.90 -17.38 16.91
C ASP A 148 -12.77 -17.64 17.93
N ASP A 149 -12.46 -18.90 18.21
CA ASP A 149 -11.34 -19.34 19.05
C ASP A 149 -9.98 -19.18 18.37
N GLU A 150 -9.92 -19.33 17.05
CA GLU A 150 -8.72 -19.09 16.25
C GLU A 150 -8.47 -17.60 15.99
N ALA A 151 -9.51 -16.76 16.01
CA ALA A 151 -9.38 -15.32 15.79
C ALA A 151 -8.54 -14.59 16.86
N ALA A 152 -8.33 -15.24 18.02
CA ALA A 152 -7.40 -14.76 19.05
C ALA A 152 -5.92 -14.99 18.70
N LEU A 153 -5.63 -15.87 17.73
CA LEU A 153 -4.29 -16.21 17.27
C LEU A 153 -3.89 -15.30 16.11
N MET A 154 -2.65 -14.80 16.14
CA MET A 154 -2.16 -13.84 15.15
C MET A 154 -1.59 -14.54 13.91
N ALA A 155 -0.93 -15.69 14.08
CA ALA A 155 -0.30 -16.44 13.02
C ALA A 155 -0.31 -17.95 13.27
N LYS A 156 -0.15 -18.72 12.18
CA LYS A 156 0.14 -20.16 12.20
C LYS A 156 1.26 -20.46 11.21
N CYS A 157 2.16 -21.36 11.56
CA CYS A 157 3.25 -21.80 10.71
C CYS A 157 3.31 -23.33 10.64
N ARG A 158 3.54 -23.89 9.45
CA ARG A 158 3.64 -25.32 9.19
C ARG A 158 5.10 -25.70 9.02
N LYS A 159 5.58 -26.64 9.83
CA LYS A 159 6.92 -27.23 9.75
C LYS A 159 6.82 -28.76 9.83
N GLY A 160 7.38 -29.47 8.85
CA GLY A 160 7.33 -30.94 8.83
C GLY A 160 5.89 -31.51 8.85
N GLY A 161 4.93 -30.80 8.26
CA GLY A 161 3.50 -31.19 8.25
C GLY A 161 2.69 -30.80 9.48
N VAL A 162 3.33 -30.28 10.55
CA VAL A 162 2.65 -29.91 11.79
C VAL A 162 2.45 -28.39 11.86
N TRP A 163 1.26 -27.95 12.27
CA TRP A 163 0.96 -26.53 12.51
C TRP A 163 1.32 -26.11 13.93
N ALA A 164 2.06 -25.01 14.05
CA ALA A 164 2.30 -24.27 15.28
C ALA A 164 1.58 -22.92 15.19
N TYR A 165 0.97 -22.48 16.29
CA TYR A 165 0.20 -21.24 16.36
C TYR A 165 0.89 -20.24 17.29
N GLY A 166 0.88 -18.96 16.93
CA GLY A 166 1.55 -17.92 17.71
C GLY A 166 1.84 -16.65 16.91
N SER A 167 3.03 -16.10 17.08
CA SER A 167 3.54 -14.96 16.31
C SER A 167 4.40 -15.45 15.13
N LEU A 168 4.49 -14.64 14.09
CA LEU A 168 5.45 -14.90 13.00
C LEU A 168 6.88 -14.83 13.56
N PRO A 169 7.76 -15.79 13.19
CA PRO A 169 9.14 -15.76 13.65
C PRO A 169 9.89 -14.56 13.03
N PRO A 170 10.91 -14.00 13.67
CA PRO A 170 11.63 -12.84 13.14
C PRO A 170 12.39 -13.13 11.83
N ARG A 171 12.59 -14.40 11.47
CA ARG A 171 13.18 -14.85 10.21
C ARG A 171 12.58 -16.22 9.85
N PRO A 172 12.32 -16.53 8.56
CA PRO A 172 11.83 -17.84 8.16
C PRO A 172 12.90 -18.91 8.36
N GLU A 173 12.46 -20.07 8.80
CA GLU A 173 13.24 -21.31 8.68
C GLU A 173 12.97 -21.96 7.32
N ALA A 174 13.96 -22.67 6.78
CA ALA A 174 13.81 -23.36 5.50
C ALA A 174 12.65 -24.37 5.54
N GLY A 175 11.79 -24.33 4.52
CA GLY A 175 10.64 -25.23 4.41
C GLY A 175 9.48 -24.92 5.37
N VAL A 176 9.50 -23.79 6.07
CA VAL A 176 8.37 -23.34 6.91
C VAL A 176 7.43 -22.46 6.11
N GLU A 177 6.14 -22.77 6.19
CA GLU A 177 5.07 -21.99 5.58
C GLU A 177 4.27 -21.27 6.67
N CYS A 178 4.19 -19.94 6.62
CA CYS A 178 3.47 -19.16 7.62
C CYS A 178 2.26 -18.44 7.04
N TRP A 179 1.25 -18.25 7.90
CA TRP A 179 -0.02 -17.59 7.62
C TRP A 179 -0.34 -16.66 8.79
N ALA A 180 -0.96 -15.52 8.53
CA ALA A 180 -1.41 -14.57 9.54
C ALA A 180 -2.92 -14.34 9.43
N ALA A 181 -3.55 -13.97 10.54
CA ALA A 181 -4.94 -13.56 10.53
C ALA A 181 -5.05 -12.25 9.73
N GLY A 182 -5.79 -12.30 8.63
CA GLY A 182 -6.11 -11.13 7.83
C GLY A 182 -7.05 -10.18 8.57
N GLU A 183 -7.07 -8.94 8.12
CA GLU A 183 -7.96 -7.91 8.62
C GLU A 183 -9.40 -8.08 8.08
N GLY A 184 -10.38 -7.47 8.75
CA GLY A 184 -11.79 -7.49 8.35
C GLY A 184 -12.64 -8.61 8.95
N TYR A 185 -13.93 -8.67 8.60
CA TYR A 185 -14.84 -9.74 9.03
C TYR A 185 -15.64 -10.29 7.83
N PRO A 186 -15.72 -11.63 7.64
CA PRO A 186 -15.04 -12.65 8.44
C PRO A 186 -13.53 -12.64 8.21
N ARG A 187 -12.74 -12.75 9.28
CA ARG A 187 -11.28 -12.83 9.18
C ARG A 187 -10.90 -14.13 8.47
N ARG A 188 -9.85 -14.09 7.66
CA ARG A 188 -9.32 -15.24 6.92
C ARG A 188 -7.84 -15.41 7.21
N TRP A 189 -7.32 -16.62 7.09
CA TRP A 189 -5.88 -16.83 7.09
C TRP A 189 -5.29 -16.32 5.77
N VAL A 190 -4.26 -15.48 5.84
CA VAL A 190 -3.55 -14.92 4.69
C VAL A 190 -2.12 -15.43 4.71
N ARG A 191 -1.68 -16.07 3.62
CA ARG A 191 -0.32 -16.60 3.52
C ARG A 191 0.70 -15.46 3.61
N GLN A 192 1.77 -15.71 4.35
CA GLN A 192 2.84 -14.75 4.57
C GLN A 192 4.09 -15.16 3.81
N HIS A 193 4.78 -14.16 3.28
CA HIS A 193 6.02 -14.26 2.55
C HIS A 193 7.08 -13.42 3.26
N TRP A 194 8.25 -14.01 3.50
CA TRP A 194 9.37 -13.25 4.03
C TRP A 194 10.03 -12.45 2.91
N SER A 195 10.20 -11.14 3.10
CA SER A 195 11.04 -10.30 2.24
C SER A 195 12.43 -10.15 2.86
N PRO A 196 13.48 -10.77 2.29
CA PRO A 196 14.85 -10.60 2.79
C PRO A 196 15.31 -9.15 2.69
N LYS A 197 14.87 -8.44 1.64
CA LYS A 197 15.23 -7.05 1.38
C LYS A 197 14.67 -6.10 2.44
N ARG A 198 13.42 -6.33 2.87
CA ARG A 198 12.74 -5.49 3.87
C ARG A 198 12.90 -6.01 5.30
N GLY A 199 13.39 -7.24 5.48
CA GLY A 199 13.53 -7.87 6.80
C GLY A 199 12.21 -8.05 7.53
N LEU A 200 11.11 -8.31 6.80
CA LEU A 200 9.77 -8.42 7.36
C LEU A 200 8.92 -9.44 6.62
N TRP A 201 7.82 -9.87 7.27
CA TRP A 201 6.76 -10.66 6.65
C TRP A 201 5.75 -9.76 5.94
N SER A 202 5.31 -10.21 4.77
CA SER A 202 4.36 -9.53 3.89
C SER A 202 3.31 -10.52 3.40
N ALA A 203 2.09 -10.05 3.19
CA ALA A 203 1.04 -10.87 2.56
C ALA A 203 1.36 -11.19 1.09
N TYR A 204 2.24 -10.39 0.47
CA TYR A 204 2.60 -10.47 -0.94
C TYR A 204 4.04 -10.95 -1.11
N ALA A 205 4.24 -11.91 -2.01
CA ALA A 205 5.57 -12.20 -2.54
C ALA A 205 6.12 -10.96 -3.26
N GLU A 206 7.44 -10.72 -3.20
CA GLU A 206 8.08 -9.53 -3.80
C GLU A 206 7.70 -9.32 -5.29
N PRO A 207 7.67 -10.35 -6.17
CA PRO A 207 7.28 -10.16 -7.56
C PRO A 207 5.83 -9.68 -7.72
N ASP A 208 4.92 -10.15 -6.88
CA ASP A 208 3.50 -9.79 -6.94
C ASP A 208 3.25 -8.43 -6.30
N ALA A 209 3.95 -8.11 -5.21
CA ALA A 209 3.98 -6.78 -4.61
C ALA A 209 4.47 -5.74 -5.63
N ALA A 210 5.57 -6.02 -6.33
CA ALA A 210 6.10 -5.15 -7.36
C ALA A 210 5.15 -4.99 -8.56
N ARG A 211 4.46 -6.07 -8.96
CA ARG A 211 3.45 -6.03 -10.04
C ARG A 211 2.25 -5.16 -9.65
N ALA A 212 1.70 -5.37 -8.46
CA ALA A 212 0.59 -4.57 -7.94
C ALA A 212 0.99 -3.10 -7.75
N ALA A 213 2.20 -2.82 -7.24
CA ALA A 213 2.75 -1.47 -7.12
C ALA A 213 2.89 -0.76 -8.46
N ARG A 214 3.36 -1.44 -9.51
CA ARG A 214 3.41 -0.89 -10.87
C ARG A 214 2.02 -0.59 -11.42
N PHE A 215 1.03 -1.43 -11.11
CA PHE A 215 -0.36 -1.16 -11.47
C PHE A 215 -0.90 0.09 -10.75
N VAL A 216 -0.59 0.27 -9.47
CA VAL A 216 -0.92 1.50 -8.72
C VAL A 216 -0.33 2.72 -9.41
N LEU A 217 0.97 2.68 -9.74
CA LEU A 217 1.65 3.78 -10.44
C LEU A 217 1.01 4.08 -11.80
N ALA A 218 0.75 3.06 -12.61
CA ALA A 218 0.14 3.23 -13.92
C ALA A 218 -1.28 3.80 -13.85
N THR A 219 -2.05 3.48 -12.79
CA THR A 219 -3.46 3.87 -12.68
C THR A 219 -3.65 5.21 -11.96
N ASN A 220 -2.87 5.44 -10.90
CA ASN A 220 -3.04 6.60 -10.03
C ASN A 220 -2.10 7.75 -10.36
N PHE A 221 -0.95 7.45 -10.98
CA PHE A 221 0.13 8.40 -11.22
C PHE A 221 0.59 8.37 -12.68
N SER A 222 -0.35 8.21 -13.61
CA SER A 222 -0.09 8.27 -15.05
C SER A 222 0.32 9.68 -15.49
N GLU A 223 0.97 9.76 -16.65
CA GLU A 223 1.32 11.04 -17.28
C GLU A 223 0.08 11.88 -17.60
N GLU A 224 -1.00 11.25 -18.07
CA GLU A 224 -2.29 11.90 -18.31
C GLU A 224 -2.83 12.57 -17.04
N ARG A 225 -2.81 11.86 -15.90
CA ARG A 225 -3.25 12.43 -14.61
C ARG A 225 -2.35 13.55 -14.12
N GLU A 226 -1.05 13.49 -14.40
CA GLU A 226 -0.14 14.61 -14.12
C GLU A 226 -0.51 15.84 -14.95
N GLN A 227 -0.76 15.66 -16.25
CA GLN A 227 -1.17 16.73 -17.15
C GLN A 227 -2.51 17.34 -16.72
N ASP A 228 -3.47 16.51 -16.31
CA ASP A 228 -4.76 16.96 -15.76
C ASP A 228 -4.59 17.77 -14.47
N ALA A 229 -3.79 17.27 -13.52
CA ALA A 229 -3.50 17.97 -12.27
C ALA A 229 -2.81 19.32 -12.53
N ARG A 230 -1.89 19.37 -13.48
CA ARG A 230 -1.22 20.61 -13.90
C ARG A 230 -2.19 21.58 -14.55
N ALA A 231 -3.06 21.09 -15.44
CA ALA A 231 -4.07 21.92 -16.11
C ALA A 231 -5.10 22.46 -15.12
N GLU A 232 -5.53 21.66 -14.15
CA GLU A 232 -6.42 22.10 -13.06
C GLU A 232 -5.77 23.20 -12.22
N ALA A 233 -4.52 23.00 -11.78
CA ALA A 233 -3.78 23.99 -11.02
C ALA A 233 -3.62 25.29 -11.82
N SER A 234 -3.24 25.21 -13.10
CA SER A 234 -3.09 26.39 -13.97
C SER A 234 -4.41 27.17 -14.15
N ARG A 235 -5.54 26.48 -14.30
CA ARG A 235 -6.86 27.12 -14.34
C ARG A 235 -7.19 27.81 -13.02
N ALA A 236 -6.96 27.14 -11.89
CA ALA A 236 -7.23 27.72 -10.57
C ALA A 236 -6.33 28.93 -10.28
N LEU A 237 -5.06 28.91 -10.69
CA LEU A 237 -4.13 30.00 -10.46
C LEU A 237 -4.47 31.28 -11.24
N THR A 238 -5.16 31.15 -12.38
CA THR A 238 -5.59 32.30 -13.20
C THR A 238 -7.00 32.78 -12.89
N GLN A 239 -7.79 32.00 -12.14
CA GLN A 239 -9.16 32.36 -11.77
C GLN A 239 -9.20 33.38 -10.61
N PRO A 240 -9.90 34.52 -10.75
CA PRO A 240 -10.08 35.47 -9.66
C PRO A 240 -10.77 34.82 -8.45
N GLY A 241 -10.22 35.03 -7.25
CA GLY A 241 -10.77 34.52 -5.99
C GLY A 241 -10.51 33.04 -5.69
N ALA A 242 -9.79 32.32 -6.56
CA ALA A 242 -9.40 30.94 -6.27
C ALA A 242 -8.32 30.85 -5.19
N ASP A 243 -8.34 29.76 -4.42
CA ASP A 243 -7.31 29.43 -3.46
C ASP A 243 -6.05 28.91 -4.17
N ARG A 244 -5.09 29.81 -4.36
CA ARG A 244 -3.81 29.55 -5.03
C ARG A 244 -2.92 28.58 -4.25
N HIS A 245 -3.00 28.58 -2.92
CA HIS A 245 -2.28 27.63 -2.06
C HIS A 245 -2.77 26.21 -2.31
N LEU A 246 -4.09 26.03 -2.28
CA LEU A 246 -4.69 24.74 -2.56
C LEU A 246 -4.41 24.27 -4.00
N ALA A 247 -4.41 25.18 -4.98
CA ALA A 247 -4.09 24.86 -6.37
C ALA A 247 -2.66 24.29 -6.53
N LEU A 248 -1.66 24.98 -5.96
CA LEU A 248 -0.28 24.49 -5.98
C LEU A 248 -0.12 23.20 -5.19
N LEU A 249 -0.74 23.11 -4.00
CA LEU A 249 -0.67 21.92 -3.16
C LEU A 249 -1.26 20.69 -3.86
N ARG A 250 -2.32 20.83 -4.67
CA ARG A 250 -2.88 19.72 -5.46
C ARG A 250 -1.88 19.20 -6.48
N TYR A 251 -1.24 20.08 -7.25
CA TYR A 251 -0.28 19.67 -8.28
C TYR A 251 1.02 19.14 -7.68
N TYR A 252 1.68 19.91 -6.83
CA TYR A 252 2.95 19.49 -6.21
C TYR A 252 2.76 18.35 -5.19
N GLY A 253 1.60 18.28 -4.54
CA GLY A 253 1.21 17.14 -3.71
C GLY A 253 1.04 15.87 -4.53
N PHE A 254 0.47 15.93 -5.74
CA PHE A 254 0.42 14.80 -6.66
C PHE A 254 1.83 14.31 -7.05
N LEU A 255 2.74 15.24 -7.39
CA LEU A 255 4.13 14.89 -7.71
C LEU A 255 4.84 14.23 -6.51
N ALA A 256 4.65 14.78 -5.31
CA ALA A 256 5.22 14.23 -4.08
C ALA A 256 4.64 12.83 -3.78
N GLU A 257 3.33 12.64 -3.92
CA GLU A 257 2.68 11.33 -3.80
C GLU A 257 3.26 10.31 -4.79
N ARG A 258 3.46 10.71 -6.06
CA ARG A 258 4.08 9.82 -7.05
C ARG A 258 5.49 9.41 -6.65
N GLU A 259 6.33 10.34 -6.23
CA GLU A 259 7.70 10.03 -5.80
C GLU A 259 7.72 9.15 -4.55
N GLY A 260 6.77 9.34 -3.63
CA GLY A 260 6.57 8.45 -2.50
C GLY A 260 6.26 7.02 -2.92
N ALA A 261 5.33 6.85 -3.87
CA ALA A 261 4.99 5.54 -4.43
C ALA A 261 6.16 4.89 -5.16
N LEU A 262 6.94 5.66 -5.93
CA LEU A 262 8.15 5.20 -6.61
C LEU A 262 9.24 4.79 -5.63
N ALA A 263 9.46 5.56 -4.56
CA ALA A 263 10.40 5.22 -3.51
C ALA A 263 10.03 3.91 -2.81
N ALA A 264 8.74 3.70 -2.51
CA ALA A 264 8.25 2.44 -1.97
C ALA A 264 8.47 1.27 -2.93
N LEU A 265 8.20 1.44 -4.24
CA LEU A 265 8.47 0.41 -5.25
C LEU A 265 9.96 0.05 -5.33
N ARG A 266 10.88 1.02 -5.24
CA ARG A 266 12.34 0.75 -5.23
C ARG A 266 12.76 -0.06 -4.00
N GLY A 267 11.98 0.00 -2.91
CA GLY A 267 12.18 -0.77 -1.68
C GLY A 267 11.63 -2.20 -1.71
N LEU A 268 10.76 -2.53 -2.68
CA LEU A 268 10.29 -3.89 -2.97
C LEU A 268 11.35 -4.66 -3.77
#